data_AF-A0A6I6N1X7-F1
#
_entry.id   AF-A0A6I6N1X7-F1
#
_cell.length_a   1.000
_cell.length_b   1.000
_cell.length_c   1.000
_cell.angle_alpha   90.00
_cell.angle_beta   90.00
_cell.angle_gamma   90.00
#
_symmetry.space_group_name_H-M   'P 1'
#
loop_
_entity.id
_entity.type
_entity.pdbx_description
1 polymer ?
#
loop_
_entity_poly.entity_id
_entity_poly.type
_entity_poly.pdbx_seq_one_letter_code
_entity_poly.pdbx_strand_id
1 'polypeptide(L)' 'MESNAFPWLHALADEDTYEFLDEVIRAAQDAGTHTAFLGRVDQLVAQHAPSPALPHGVSP' A
#
# COMPACT_ATOMS: atom_id res chain seq x y z
N MET A 1 20.38 -0.74 5.75
CA MET A 1 19.24 0.04 6.22
C MET A 1 18.11 -0.32 5.28
N GLU A 2 17.29 -1.29 5.66
CA GLU A 2 16.15 -1.68 4.83
C GLU A 2 15.08 -0.61 5.00
N SER A 3 14.92 0.26 4.00
CA SER A 3 13.78 1.16 3.91
C SER A 3 12.55 0.31 3.64
N ASN A 4 11.97 -0.25 4.70
CA ASN A 4 10.70 -0.97 4.60
C ASN A 4 9.57 0.05 4.54
N ALA A 5 9.40 0.68 3.37
CA ALA A 5 8.34 1.66 3.14
C ALA A 5 6.94 1.05 3.33
N PHE A 6 6.82 -0.28 3.19
CA PHE A 6 5.57 -1.03 3.31
C PHE A 6 5.77 -2.28 4.18
N PRO A 7 5.80 -2.15 5.52
CA PRO A 7 6.06 -3.27 6.42
C PRO A 7 4.99 -4.37 6.37
N TRP A 8 3.76 -4.03 5.96
CA TRP A 8 2.66 -4.96 5.73
C TRP A 8 2.78 -5.74 4.43
N LEU A 9 3.58 -5.27 3.45
CA LEU A 9 3.75 -5.93 2.17
C LEU A 9 4.41 -7.31 2.34
N HIS A 10 5.34 -7.43 3.28
CA HIS A 10 5.96 -8.72 3.64
C HIS A 10 5.01 -9.71 4.32
N ALA A 11 3.83 -9.26 4.77
CA ALA A 11 2.82 -10.07 5.42
C ALA A 11 1.69 -10.49 4.46
N LEU A 12 1.71 -10.00 3.21
CA LEU A 12 0.78 -10.41 2.17
C LEU A 12 1.21 -11.73 1.53
N ALA A 13 0.27 -12.43 0.90
CA ALA A 13 0.60 -13.54 0.03
C ALA A 13 1.39 -13.02 -1.19
N ASP A 14 2.21 -13.90 -1.78
CA ASP A 14 3.03 -13.53 -2.94
C ASP A 14 2.16 -12.98 -4.09
N GLU A 15 0.99 -13.56 -4.36
CA GLU A 15 0.06 -13.08 -5.40
C GLU A 15 -0.41 -11.64 -5.14
N ASP A 16 -0.88 -11.32 -3.94
CA ASP A 16 -1.32 -9.96 -3.57
C ASP A 16 -0.14 -8.97 -3.60
N THR A 17 1.06 -9.43 -3.23
CA THR A 17 2.28 -8.62 -3.30
C THR A 17 2.61 -8.27 -4.74
N TYR A 18 2.56 -9.23 -5.67
CA TYR A 18 2.81 -8.99 -7.08
C TYR A 18 1.74 -8.11 -7.71
N GLU A 19 0.47 -8.27 -7.33
CA GLU A 19 -0.62 -7.40 -7.78
C GLU A 19 -0.41 -5.95 -7.35
N PHE A 20 -0.10 -5.72 -6.07
CA PHE A 20 0.21 -4.38 -5.56
C PHE A 20 1.40 -3.75 -6.30
N LEU A 21 2.47 -4.51 -6.56
CA LEU A 21 3.63 -4.02 -7.28
C LEU A 21 3.30 -3.68 -8.75
N ASP A 22 2.45 -4.45 -9.41
CA ASP A 22 1.97 -4.14 -10.78
C ASP A 22 1.19 -2.82 -10.79
N GLU A 23 0.28 -2.62 -9.83
CA GLU A 23 -0.48 -1.38 -9.70
C GLU A 23 0.41 -0.16 -9.43
N VAL A 24 1.44 -0.31 -8.58
CA VAL A 24 2.43 0.76 -8.34
C VAL A 24 3.21 1.10 -9.61
N ILE A 25 3.62 0.10 -10.39
CA ILE A 25 4.32 0.32 -11.66
C ILE A 25 3.41 1.03 -12.67
N ARG A 26 2.15 0.63 -12.78
CA ARG A 26 1.15 1.30 -13.63
C ARG A 26 0.90 2.73 -13.18
N ALA A 27 0.81 2.98 -11.89
CA ALA A 27 0.68 4.32 -11.34
C ALA A 27 1.90 5.20 -11.69
N ALA A 28 3.11 4.63 -11.67
CA ALA A 28 4.32 5.35 -12.07
C ALA A 28 4.32 5.70 -13.57
N GLN A 29 3.80 4.81 -14.42
CA GLN A 29 3.72 5.02 -15.87
C GLN A 29 2.62 6.03 -16.24
N ASP A 30 1.48 6.00 -15.55
CA ASP A 30 0.36 6.94 -15.74
C ASP A 30 0.67 8.33 -15.18
N ALA A 31 1.44 8.39 -14.10
CA ALA A 31 1.77 9.64 -13.45
C ALA A 31 2.75 10.49 -14.28
N GLY A 32 2.22 11.54 -14.92
CA GLY A 32 3.05 12.54 -15.61
C GLY A 32 3.93 13.41 -14.68
N THR A 33 3.77 13.30 -13.35
CA THR A 33 4.60 14.01 -12.36
C THR A 33 4.85 13.14 -11.12
N HIS A 34 5.99 13.38 -10.45
CA HIS A 34 6.33 12.69 -9.21
C HIS A 34 5.28 12.87 -8.11
N THR A 35 4.66 14.06 -8.00
CA THR A 35 3.61 14.33 -7.01
C THR A 35 2.34 13.52 -7.27
N ALA A 36 1.93 13.39 -8.54
CA ALA A 36 0.78 12.57 -8.91
C ALA A 36 1.04 11.08 -8.63
N PHE A 37 2.27 10.61 -8.86
CA PHE A 37 2.69 9.26 -8.51
C PHE A 37 2.57 9.01 -7.00
N LEU A 38 3.13 9.89 -6.16
CA LEU A 38 3.05 9.75 -4.71
C LEU A 38 1.59 9.71 -4.21
N GLY A 39 0.72 10.55 -4.76
CA GLY A 39 -0.72 10.52 -4.42
C GLY A 39 -1.42 9.21 -4.81
N ARG A 40 -1.05 8.63 -5.96
CA ARG A 40 -1.58 7.32 -6.39
C ARG A 40 -1.08 6.18 -5.52
N VAL A 41 0.21 6.19 -5.15
CA VAL A 41 0.80 5.19 -4.25
C VAL A 41 0.14 5.27 -2.88
N ASP A 42 -0.08 6.47 -2.33
CA ASP A 42 -0.78 6.65 -1.05
C ASP A 42 -2.20 6.03 -1.09
N GLN A 43 -2.93 6.25 -2.18
CA GLN A 43 -4.25 5.67 -2.38
C GLN A 43 -4.22 4.13 -2.51
N LEU A 44 -3.22 3.58 -3.19
CA LEU A 44 -3.03 2.12 -3.30
C LEU A 44 -2.71 1.52 -1.93
N VAL A 45 -1.83 2.16 -1.17
CA VAL A 45 -1.50 1.75 0.20
C VAL A 45 -2.73 1.79 1.09
N ALA A 46 -3.59 2.80 0.99
CA ALA A 46 -4.82 2.87 1.77
C ALA A 46 -5.84 1.77 1.42
N GLN A 47 -5.81 1.25 0.19
CA GLN A 47 -6.70 0.17 -0.27
C GLN A 47 -6.17 -1.22 0.10
N HIS A 48 -4.85 -1.41 0.02
CA HIS A 48 -4.18 -2.70 0.23
C HIS A 48 -3.68 -2.91 1.65
N ALA A 49 -3.42 -1.83 2.40
CA ALA A 49 -3.02 -1.95 3.79
C ALA A 49 -4.14 -2.64 4.56
N PRO A 50 -3.85 -3.76 5.26
CA PRO A 50 -4.85 -4.38 6.11
C PRO A 50 -5.29 -3.34 7.13
N SER A 51 -6.59 -3.02 7.12
CA SER A 51 -7.18 -2.05 8.05
C SER A 51 -6.66 -2.40 9.45
N PRO A 52 -6.05 -1.46 10.18
CA PRO A 52 -5.69 -1.72 11.56
C PRO A 52 -6.96 -2.17 12.24
N ALA A 53 -7.00 -3.43 12.68
CA ALA A 53 -8.09 -3.93 13.49
C ALA A 53 -8.06 -3.05 14.75
N LEU A 54 -8.92 -2.02 14.76
CA LEU A 54 -9.24 -1.30 15.98
C LEU A 54 -9.58 -2.39 16.99
N PRO A 55 -8.90 -2.48 18.14
CA PRO A 55 -9.25 -3.47 19.14
C PRO A 55 -10.71 -3.23 19.53
N HIS A 56 -11.59 -4.09 19.04
CA HIS A 56 -12.97 -4.15 19.47
C HIS A 56 -12.96 -4.42 20.97
N GLY A 57 -13.27 -3.43 21.80
CA GLY A 57 -13.55 -3.67 23.22
C GLY A 57 -13.11 -2.59 24.19
N VAL A 58 -13.56 -1.35 24.02
CA VAL A 58 -13.94 -0.53 25.17
C VAL A 58 -15.39 -0.09 24.96
N SER A 59 -16.33 -0.84 25.54
CA SER A 59 -17.69 -0.33 25.76
C SER A 59 -17.71 0.48 27.06
N PRO A 60 -18.47 1.59 27.11
CA PRO A 60 -18.65 2.40 28.32
C PRO A 60 -19.44 1.68 29.42
#